data_AF-A0A5C8TKC1-F1
#
_entry.id   AF-A0A5C8TKC1-F1
#
_cell.length_a   1.000
_cell.length_b   1.000
_cell.length_c   1.000
_cell.angle_alpha   90.00
_cell.angle_beta   90.00
_cell.angle_gamma   90.00
#
_symmetry.space_group_name_H-M   'P 1'
#
loop_
_entity.id
_entity.type
_entity.pdbx_description
1 polymer ?
#
loop_
_entity_poly.entity_id
_entity_poly.type
_entity_poly.pdbx_seq_one_letter_code
_entity_poly.pdbx_strand_id
1 'polypeptide(L)'
;MRTRRRHTGVQLATALTLASLAPSDAQAGQSFVQTYIDAQGSCANAAGPLAFVLAGGGLQAPFGKLAGDWTEADLSALPAILSACERTAARVNPYLAAEVRGQARELETRVPQIVAAARAERARQAAQLQARRNLAQARIEAARRQADVPAADPEDEVRRLEAEAGRAEAQAQAAAGYRDRALREAGERQPQTPPPRPEVMPNKPAGDGSPPTIGPTATFGFDAPSFRRMYDMRLRDDGDGDIEECAEQNMNYVCRFDDAPFRKSVEAFRKLDLVRGSFSSKLSLSVVSQAGRASRIVLTGDRADPMNLFGFVGKVASLIKTLEPGIAEAAVQDLLSAGLGLTRGDDDPTIGAERTVVRVRDVARCKSAPSTEDTAMTCKFEPRA
;
A
#
# COMPACT_ATOMS: atom_id res chain seq x y z
N MET A 1 11.40 39.79 -56.68
CA MET A 1 11.10 39.17 -55.38
C MET A 1 10.26 37.91 -55.59
N ARG A 2 10.66 36.81 -54.93
CA ARG A 2 9.99 35.52 -54.71
C ARG A 2 9.68 34.58 -55.89
N THR A 3 10.39 33.45 -55.82
CA THR A 3 10.32 32.20 -56.56
C THR A 3 9.25 31.25 -56.00
N ARG A 4 8.66 30.40 -56.86
CA ARG A 4 8.72 28.92 -56.74
C ARG A 4 8.07 28.22 -57.93
N ARG A 5 8.83 27.28 -58.51
CA ARG A 5 8.45 26.34 -59.57
C ARG A 5 7.77 25.09 -59.01
N ARG A 6 6.96 24.51 -59.88
CA ARG A 6 6.17 23.27 -59.83
C ARG A 6 7.02 21.99 -59.95
N HIS A 7 6.41 20.85 -59.55
CA HIS A 7 6.11 19.63 -60.34
C HIS A 7 6.20 18.35 -59.48
N THR A 8 5.09 17.66 -59.18
CA THR A 8 4.44 16.52 -59.90
C THR A 8 5.35 15.30 -60.09
N GLY A 9 5.09 14.20 -59.37
CA GLY A 9 4.39 12.99 -59.87
C GLY A 9 5.31 11.77 -59.60
N VAL A 10 4.93 10.49 -59.46
CA VAL A 10 3.78 9.64 -59.80
C VAL A 10 3.94 8.31 -59.02
N GLN A 11 2.80 7.75 -58.55
CA GLN A 11 2.37 6.35 -58.32
C GLN A 11 3.19 5.24 -57.61
N LEU A 12 2.39 4.41 -56.90
CA LEU A 12 2.66 3.13 -56.24
C LEU A 12 3.14 2.01 -57.19
N ALA A 13 3.97 1.07 -56.69
CA ALA A 13 3.58 -0.34 -56.46
C ALA A 13 4.73 -1.25 -55.92
N THR A 14 4.37 -2.13 -54.96
CA THR A 14 4.87 -3.50 -54.66
C THR A 14 6.22 -3.82 -53.95
N ALA A 15 6.07 -4.36 -52.72
CA ALA A 15 6.60 -5.61 -52.12
C ALA A 15 8.11 -5.93 -51.90
N LEU A 16 8.39 -6.26 -50.63
CA LEU A 16 9.36 -7.21 -50.01
C LEU A 16 10.78 -7.37 -50.59
N THR A 17 11.80 -7.11 -49.77
CA THR A 17 12.74 -8.14 -49.24
C THR A 17 13.65 -7.59 -48.13
N LEU A 18 13.99 -8.45 -47.17
CA LEU A 18 14.90 -8.25 -46.04
C LEU A 18 16.38 -8.09 -46.44
N ALA A 19 17.12 -7.44 -45.53
CA ALA A 19 18.56 -7.56 -45.23
C ALA A 19 19.58 -6.68 -45.99
N SER A 20 20.07 -5.65 -45.30
CA SER A 20 21.52 -5.36 -45.18
C SER A 20 21.83 -4.43 -43.99
N LEU A 21 22.39 -5.05 -42.94
CA LEU A 21 23.38 -4.59 -41.94
C LEU A 21 23.54 -3.08 -41.59
N ALA A 22 23.19 -2.76 -40.34
CA ALA A 22 23.77 -1.82 -39.36
C ALA A 22 24.50 -0.52 -39.79
N PRO A 23 24.12 0.59 -39.13
CA PRO A 23 25.03 1.35 -38.27
C PRO A 23 24.69 1.05 -36.80
N SER A 24 25.74 0.76 -36.04
CA SER A 24 25.74 0.17 -34.70
C SER A 24 24.91 0.91 -33.64
N ASP A 25 24.12 0.16 -32.86
CA ASP A 25 23.54 0.57 -31.56
C ASP A 25 24.59 1.10 -30.57
N ALA A 26 25.88 0.82 -30.81
CA ALA A 26 27.01 1.40 -30.10
C ALA A 26 27.11 2.94 -30.25
N GLN A 27 26.68 3.53 -31.37
CA GLN A 27 26.66 4.99 -31.54
C GLN A 27 25.48 5.66 -30.83
N ALA A 28 24.34 4.97 -30.73
CA ALA A 28 23.21 5.44 -29.94
C ALA A 28 23.50 5.38 -28.42
N GLY A 29 24.18 4.31 -27.98
CA GLY A 29 24.68 4.19 -26.60
C GLY A 29 25.73 5.25 -26.25
N GLN A 30 26.67 5.55 -27.15
CA GLN A 30 27.67 6.61 -26.92
C GLN A 30 27.05 8.02 -26.86
N SER A 31 26.06 8.31 -27.73
CA SER A 31 25.35 9.60 -27.73
C SER A 31 24.52 9.81 -26.46
N PHE A 32 23.78 8.78 -26.01
CA PHE A 32 22.97 8.85 -24.80
C PHE A 32 23.82 8.96 -23.54
N VAL A 33 24.89 8.17 -23.42
CA VAL A 33 25.80 8.18 -22.27
C VAL A 33 26.55 9.51 -22.18
N GLN A 34 27.01 10.07 -23.30
CA GLN A 34 27.67 11.37 -23.31
C GLN A 34 26.67 12.47 -22.91
N THR A 35 25.46 12.47 -23.50
CA THR A 35 24.40 13.45 -23.17
C THR A 35 23.96 13.34 -21.70
N TYR A 36 23.92 12.14 -21.12
CA TYR A 36 23.50 11.91 -19.73
C TYR A 36 24.61 12.24 -18.71
N ILE A 37 25.88 11.95 -19.03
CA ILE A 37 27.05 12.37 -18.23
C ILE A 37 27.19 13.90 -18.26
N ASP A 38 26.93 14.52 -19.41
CA ASP A 38 26.96 15.98 -19.59
C ASP A 38 25.78 16.69 -18.89
N ALA A 39 24.61 16.03 -18.77
CA ALA A 39 23.41 16.59 -18.14
C ALA A 39 23.34 16.44 -16.60
N GLN A 40 23.97 15.42 -16.00
CA GLN A 40 23.84 15.11 -14.56
C GLN A 40 25.15 15.26 -13.76
N GLY A 41 26.25 15.67 -14.39
CA GLY A 41 27.47 16.07 -13.69
C GLY A 41 28.31 14.90 -13.16
N SER A 42 29.17 14.37 -14.03
CA SER A 42 30.38 13.56 -13.72
C SER A 42 30.16 12.24 -12.94
N CYS A 43 30.74 11.13 -13.45
CA CYS A 43 30.75 9.84 -12.74
C CYS A 43 31.44 9.88 -11.35
N ALA A 44 32.10 10.99 -10.99
CA ALA A 44 32.87 11.16 -9.75
C ALA A 44 32.16 11.98 -8.65
N ASN A 45 30.88 12.32 -8.80
CA ASN A 45 30.14 13.06 -7.76
C ASN A 45 29.47 12.11 -6.74
N ALA A 46 29.27 12.56 -5.50
CA ALA A 46 28.61 11.78 -4.44
C ALA A 46 27.12 11.48 -4.72
N ALA A 47 26.52 12.22 -5.66
CA ALA A 47 25.18 11.96 -6.21
C ALA A 47 25.22 11.23 -7.57
N GLY A 48 26.39 10.73 -7.97
CA GLY A 48 26.60 10.10 -9.26
C GLY A 48 25.93 8.73 -9.40
N PRO A 49 25.74 8.25 -10.63
CA PRO A 49 25.07 6.98 -10.92
C PRO A 49 25.73 5.77 -10.24
N LEU A 50 27.04 5.82 -10.00
CA LEU A 50 27.78 4.78 -9.27
C LEU A 50 27.37 4.73 -7.79
N ALA A 51 27.24 5.89 -7.13
CA ALA A 51 26.85 5.99 -5.73
C ALA A 51 25.39 5.57 -5.50
N PHE A 52 24.48 5.91 -6.42
CA PHE A 52 23.06 5.56 -6.32
C PHE A 52 22.81 4.04 -6.37
N VAL A 53 23.51 3.31 -7.24
CA VAL A 53 23.40 1.84 -7.35
C VAL A 53 24.05 1.14 -6.17
N LEU A 54 25.21 1.63 -5.71
CA LEU A 54 25.90 1.06 -4.55
C LEU A 54 25.12 1.24 -3.24
N ALA A 55 24.39 2.35 -3.10
CA ALA A 55 23.55 2.65 -1.94
C ALA A 55 22.22 1.86 -1.90
N GLY A 56 21.93 0.99 -2.87
CA GLY A 56 20.71 0.19 -2.89
C GLY A 56 19.43 0.99 -3.18
N GLY A 57 19.54 2.15 -3.85
CA GLY A 57 18.40 2.95 -4.29
C GLY A 57 17.47 2.15 -5.22
N GLY A 58 16.16 2.28 -5.00
CA GLY A 58 15.12 1.46 -5.64
C GLY A 58 15.20 1.45 -7.16
N LEU A 59 15.42 0.24 -7.71
CA LEU A 59 15.16 -0.36 -9.03
C LEU A 59 15.09 0.46 -10.34
N GLN A 60 15.19 1.78 -10.36
CA GLN A 60 15.61 2.52 -11.55
C GLN A 60 17.13 2.44 -11.61
N ALA A 61 17.63 1.60 -12.50
CA ALA A 61 19.06 1.57 -12.75
C ALA A 61 19.51 2.93 -13.31
N PRO A 62 20.80 3.27 -13.28
CA PRO A 62 21.31 4.62 -13.56
C PRO A 62 21.10 5.06 -15.02
N PHE A 63 20.48 4.22 -15.83
CA PHE A 63 20.18 4.38 -17.25
C PHE A 63 18.67 4.57 -17.53
N GLY A 64 17.85 4.82 -16.49
CA GLY A 64 16.42 5.12 -16.65
C GLY A 64 15.52 3.93 -16.97
N LYS A 65 16.04 2.70 -16.92
CA LYS A 65 15.28 1.45 -17.07
C LYS A 65 15.13 0.74 -15.72
N LEU A 66 13.96 0.15 -15.47
CA LEU A 66 13.81 -0.75 -14.33
C LEU A 66 14.68 -2.00 -14.54
N ALA A 67 15.25 -2.58 -13.49
CA ALA A 67 16.17 -3.72 -13.63
C ALA A 67 15.56 -4.92 -14.39
N GLY A 68 14.25 -5.16 -14.24
CA GLY A 68 13.55 -6.22 -14.98
C GLY A 68 13.40 -5.96 -16.49
N ASP A 69 13.63 -4.73 -16.95
CA ASP A 69 13.49 -4.29 -18.35
C ASP A 69 14.85 -4.18 -19.07
N TRP A 70 15.95 -4.53 -18.40
CA TRP A 70 17.25 -4.61 -19.03
C TRP A 70 17.30 -5.77 -20.01
N THR A 71 17.87 -5.53 -21.18
CA THR A 71 18.12 -6.53 -22.22
C THR A 71 19.52 -7.12 -22.09
N GLU A 72 19.80 -8.22 -22.81
CA GLU A 72 21.17 -8.75 -22.92
C GLU A 72 22.13 -7.76 -23.59
N ALA A 73 21.62 -6.91 -24.50
CA ALA A 73 22.39 -5.82 -25.10
C ALA A 73 22.79 -4.76 -24.04
N ASP A 74 21.89 -4.43 -23.11
CA ASP A 74 22.19 -3.50 -22.01
C ASP A 74 23.25 -4.08 -21.06
N LEU A 75 23.15 -5.36 -20.71
CA LEU A 75 24.12 -6.05 -19.85
C LEU A 75 25.50 -6.17 -20.51
N SER A 76 25.55 -6.49 -21.80
CA SER A 76 26.81 -6.59 -22.55
C SER A 76 27.48 -5.24 -22.82
N ALA A 77 26.72 -4.13 -22.81
CA ALA A 77 27.26 -2.78 -22.93
C ALA A 77 27.84 -2.25 -21.60
N LEU A 78 27.45 -2.81 -20.46
CA LEU A 78 27.82 -2.34 -19.12
C LEU A 78 29.35 -2.21 -18.91
N PRO A 79 30.21 -3.19 -19.26
CA PRO A 79 31.65 -3.06 -19.07
C PRO A 79 32.26 -1.90 -19.86
N ALA A 80 31.78 -1.67 -21.08
CA ALA A 80 32.24 -0.57 -21.93
C ALA A 80 31.87 0.80 -21.36
N ILE A 81 30.67 0.92 -20.78
CA ILE A 81 30.17 2.13 -20.12
C ILE A 81 31.00 2.42 -18.86
N LEU A 82 31.20 1.43 -18.01
CA LEU A 82 31.99 1.56 -16.78
C LEU A 82 33.45 1.94 -17.10
N SER A 83 34.05 1.31 -18.11
CA SER A 83 35.39 1.67 -18.60
C SER A 83 35.48 3.11 -19.12
N ALA A 84 34.43 3.63 -19.75
CA ALA A 84 34.37 5.02 -20.17
C ALA A 84 34.31 5.98 -18.96
N CYS A 85 33.51 5.66 -17.94
CA CYS A 85 33.47 6.43 -16.68
C CYS A 85 34.83 6.43 -15.97
N GLU A 86 35.51 5.29 -15.89
CA GLU A 86 36.87 5.22 -15.30
C GLU A 86 37.85 6.14 -16.02
N ARG A 87 37.87 6.12 -17.37
CA ARG A 87 38.75 6.98 -18.17
C ARG A 87 38.45 8.47 -17.97
N THR A 88 37.18 8.83 -17.89
CA THR A 88 36.76 10.21 -17.67
C THR A 88 37.12 10.68 -16.26
N ALA A 89 36.85 9.87 -15.23
CA ALA A 89 37.23 10.17 -13.86
C ALA A 89 38.75 10.34 -13.70
N ALA A 90 39.54 9.46 -14.33
CA ALA A 90 41.00 9.56 -14.32
C ALA A 90 41.56 10.83 -14.98
N ARG A 91 40.85 11.38 -15.98
CA ARG A 91 41.21 12.67 -16.61
C ARG A 91 40.89 13.88 -15.73
N VAL A 92 39.80 13.80 -14.95
CA VAL A 92 39.35 14.90 -14.09
C VAL A 92 40.13 14.93 -12.78
N ASN A 93 40.32 13.78 -12.14
CA ASN A 93 41.08 13.66 -10.91
C ASN A 93 41.74 12.27 -10.81
N PRO A 94 43.08 12.16 -10.98
CA PRO A 94 43.77 10.88 -10.94
C PRO A 94 43.68 10.19 -9.57
N TYR A 95 43.44 10.92 -8.48
CA TYR A 95 43.26 10.35 -7.14
C TYR A 95 41.92 9.62 -6.97
N LEU A 96 40.89 10.00 -7.73
CA LEU A 96 39.57 9.34 -7.72
C LEU A 96 39.52 8.11 -8.64
N ALA A 97 40.52 7.94 -9.52
CA ALA A 97 40.55 6.85 -10.50
C ALA A 97 40.60 5.45 -9.87
N ALA A 98 41.28 5.31 -8.73
CA ALA A 98 41.38 4.03 -8.02
C ALA A 98 40.04 3.63 -7.37
N GLU A 99 39.34 4.60 -6.78
CA GLU A 99 38.04 4.40 -6.15
C GLU A 99 36.96 4.09 -7.19
N VAL A 100 36.90 4.87 -8.28
CA VAL A 100 35.95 4.64 -9.39
C VAL A 100 36.17 3.27 -10.03
N ARG A 101 37.42 2.82 -10.16
CA ARG A 101 37.74 1.47 -10.68
C ARG A 101 37.26 0.36 -9.74
N GLY A 102 37.37 0.55 -8.42
CA GLY A 102 36.83 -0.38 -7.43
C GLY A 102 35.31 -0.51 -7.54
N GLN A 103 34.63 0.64 -7.61
CA GLN A 103 33.17 0.72 -7.76
C GLN A 103 32.67 0.15 -9.09
N ALA A 104 33.38 0.41 -10.20
CA ALA A 104 33.06 -0.14 -11.51
C ALA A 104 33.10 -1.67 -11.51
N ARG A 105 34.16 -2.28 -10.96
CA ARG A 105 34.26 -3.75 -10.85
C ARG A 105 33.15 -4.33 -10.00
N GLU A 106 32.80 -3.68 -8.89
CA GLU A 106 31.69 -4.13 -8.04
C GLU A 106 30.38 -4.13 -8.83
N LEU A 107 30.09 -3.06 -9.58
CA LEU A 107 28.86 -2.94 -10.36
C LEU A 107 28.77 -3.91 -11.53
N GLU A 108 29.89 -4.19 -12.19
CA GLU A 108 29.97 -5.19 -13.25
C GLU A 108 29.53 -6.58 -12.76
N THR A 109 29.79 -6.89 -11.48
CA THR A 109 29.34 -8.15 -10.85
C THR A 109 27.92 -8.09 -10.29
N ARG A 110 27.52 -6.98 -9.64
CA ARG A 110 26.24 -6.86 -8.95
C ARG A 110 25.05 -6.62 -9.89
N VAL A 111 25.23 -5.82 -10.95
CA VAL A 111 24.13 -5.45 -11.84
C VAL A 111 23.50 -6.67 -12.55
N PRO A 112 24.27 -7.62 -13.12
CA PRO A 112 23.70 -8.85 -13.68
C PRO A 112 22.89 -9.66 -12.67
N GLN A 113 23.35 -9.75 -11.42
CA GLN A 113 22.66 -10.48 -10.35
C GLN A 113 21.33 -9.82 -9.98
N ILE A 114 21.30 -8.49 -9.91
CA ILE A 114 20.09 -7.71 -9.64
C ILE A 114 19.08 -7.87 -10.77
N VAL A 115 19.53 -7.80 -12.04
CA VAL A 115 18.68 -8.01 -13.21
C VAL A 115 18.12 -9.43 -13.23
N ALA A 116 18.94 -10.45 -12.95
CA ALA A 116 18.50 -11.84 -12.87
C ALA A 116 17.45 -12.05 -11.77
N ALA A 117 17.66 -11.49 -10.58
CA ALA A 117 16.70 -11.56 -9.47
C ALA A 117 15.37 -10.86 -9.82
N ALA A 118 15.43 -9.68 -10.44
CA ALA A 118 14.24 -8.95 -10.87
C ALA A 118 13.44 -9.70 -11.95
N ARG A 119 14.12 -10.34 -12.91
CA ARG A 119 13.48 -11.19 -13.92
C ARG A 119 12.83 -12.43 -13.28
N ALA A 120 13.51 -13.07 -12.34
CA ALA A 120 12.98 -14.24 -11.62
C ALA A 120 11.71 -13.88 -10.82
N GLU A 121 11.70 -12.72 -10.16
CA GLU A 121 10.54 -12.25 -9.40
C GLU A 121 9.35 -11.94 -10.31
N ARG A 122 9.57 -11.26 -11.45
CA ARG A 122 8.52 -11.05 -12.46
C ARG A 122 7.96 -12.36 -12.99
N ALA A 123 8.80 -13.36 -13.24
CA ALA A 123 8.37 -14.68 -13.69
C ALA A 123 7.49 -15.39 -12.63
N ARG A 124 7.84 -15.28 -11.34
CA ARG A 124 7.02 -15.82 -10.23
C ARG A 124 5.65 -15.13 -10.16
N GLN A 125 5.61 -13.81 -10.26
CA GLN A 125 4.36 -13.05 -10.25
C GLN A 125 3.47 -13.42 -11.46
N ALA A 126 4.05 -13.53 -12.65
CA ALA A 126 3.34 -13.98 -13.84
C ALA A 126 2.77 -15.41 -13.67
N ALA A 127 3.54 -16.33 -13.10
CA ALA A 127 3.09 -17.70 -12.82
C ALA A 127 1.93 -17.72 -11.80
N GLN A 128 1.99 -16.91 -10.74
CA GLN A 128 0.91 -16.79 -9.76
C GLN A 128 -0.38 -16.23 -10.39
N LEU A 129 -0.26 -15.21 -11.23
CA LEU A 129 -1.37 -14.65 -11.99
C LEU A 129 -2.00 -15.69 -12.93
N GLN A 130 -1.19 -16.48 -13.62
CA GLN A 130 -1.67 -17.55 -14.48
C GLN A 130 -2.37 -18.66 -13.69
N ALA A 131 -1.83 -19.06 -12.53
CA ALA A 131 -2.45 -20.04 -11.65
C ALA A 131 -3.83 -19.56 -11.15
N ARG A 132 -3.94 -18.26 -10.79
CA ARG A 132 -5.22 -17.65 -10.41
C ARG A 132 -6.24 -17.64 -11.55
N ARG A 133 -5.79 -17.34 -12.77
CA ARG A 133 -6.65 -17.40 -13.98
C ARG A 133 -7.17 -18.81 -14.22
N ASN A 134 -6.30 -19.81 -14.15
CA ASN A 134 -6.68 -21.21 -14.33
C ASN A 134 -7.71 -21.66 -13.26
N LEU A 135 -7.52 -21.26 -12.01
CA LEU A 135 -8.46 -21.57 -10.93
C LEU A 135 -9.84 -20.91 -11.16
N ALA A 136 -9.84 -19.63 -11.57
CA ALA A 136 -11.08 -18.92 -11.89
C ALA A 136 -11.83 -19.58 -13.05
N GLN A 137 -11.10 -19.99 -14.09
CA GLN A 137 -11.69 -20.68 -15.24
C GLN A 137 -12.28 -22.04 -14.87
N ALA A 138 -11.58 -22.82 -14.04
CA ALA A 138 -12.09 -24.09 -13.52
C ALA A 138 -13.40 -23.90 -12.71
N ARG A 139 -13.51 -22.81 -11.92
CA ARG A 139 -14.74 -22.48 -11.19
C ARG A 139 -15.89 -22.11 -12.12
N ILE A 140 -15.62 -21.35 -13.18
CA ILE A 140 -16.63 -21.01 -14.19
C ILE A 140 -17.14 -22.28 -14.89
N GLU A 141 -16.24 -23.19 -15.25
CA GLU A 141 -16.61 -24.47 -15.86
C GLU A 141 -17.42 -25.36 -14.91
N ALA A 142 -17.07 -25.41 -13.63
CA ALA A 142 -17.83 -26.13 -12.62
C ALA A 142 -19.24 -25.55 -12.45
N ALA A 143 -19.38 -24.22 -12.40
CA ALA A 143 -20.67 -23.55 -12.32
C ALA A 143 -21.54 -23.80 -13.56
N ARG A 144 -20.94 -23.80 -14.77
CA ARG A 144 -21.65 -24.17 -16.01
C ARG A 144 -22.17 -25.60 -15.97
N ARG A 145 -21.34 -26.56 -15.54
CA ARG A 145 -21.76 -27.96 -15.39
C ARG A 145 -22.90 -28.12 -14.38
N GLN A 146 -22.93 -27.32 -13.31
CA GLN A 146 -24.03 -27.32 -12.35
C GLN A 146 -25.31 -26.72 -12.93
N ALA A 147 -25.21 -25.69 -13.78
CA ALA A 147 -26.35 -25.08 -14.46
C ALA A 147 -26.94 -25.99 -15.56
N ASP A 148 -26.13 -26.84 -16.18
CA ASP A 148 -26.55 -27.81 -17.19
C ASP A 148 -27.16 -29.10 -16.58
N VAL A 149 -27.20 -29.22 -15.24
CA VAL A 149 -27.98 -30.27 -14.58
C VAL A 149 -29.46 -29.88 -14.71
N PRO A 150 -30.31 -30.71 -15.35
CA PRO A 150 -31.74 -30.41 -15.46
C PRO A 150 -32.30 -30.22 -14.06
N ALA A 151 -33.08 -29.14 -13.86
CA ALA A 151 -33.76 -28.88 -12.61
C ALA A 151 -34.48 -30.16 -12.18
N ALA A 152 -34.18 -30.62 -10.96
CA ALA A 152 -34.93 -31.72 -10.36
C ALA A 152 -36.43 -31.37 -10.44
N ASP A 153 -37.26 -32.38 -10.68
CA ASP A 153 -38.70 -32.22 -10.74
C ASP A 153 -39.14 -31.35 -9.52
N PRO A 154 -39.91 -30.27 -9.70
CA PRO A 154 -40.36 -29.44 -8.59
C PRO A 154 -40.99 -30.24 -7.44
N GLU A 155 -41.54 -31.43 -7.71
CA GLU A 155 -42.01 -32.36 -6.68
C GLU A 155 -40.90 -32.98 -5.82
N ASP A 156 -39.72 -33.23 -6.39
CA ASP A 156 -38.55 -33.73 -5.67
C ASP A 156 -37.86 -32.62 -4.86
N GLU A 157 -37.91 -31.37 -5.34
CA GLU A 157 -37.40 -30.21 -4.59
C GLU A 157 -38.30 -29.87 -3.38
N VAL A 158 -39.63 -29.96 -3.54
CA VAL A 158 -40.57 -29.83 -2.41
C VAL A 158 -40.35 -30.94 -1.38
N ARG A 159 -40.22 -32.21 -1.82
CA ARG A 159 -39.92 -33.34 -0.90
C ARG A 159 -38.59 -33.16 -0.17
N ARG A 160 -37.57 -32.61 -0.83
CA ARG A 160 -36.28 -32.31 -0.18
C ARG A 160 -36.42 -31.22 0.87
N LEU A 161 -37.13 -30.13 0.56
CA LEU A 161 -37.34 -29.01 1.47
C LEU A 161 -38.20 -29.40 2.67
N GLU A 162 -39.23 -30.24 2.49
CA GLU A 162 -40.04 -30.79 3.59
C GLU A 162 -39.19 -31.69 4.51
N ALA A 163 -38.31 -32.52 3.94
CA ALA A 163 -37.38 -33.34 4.73
C ALA A 163 -36.30 -32.52 5.46
N GLU A 164 -35.89 -31.38 4.92
CA GLU A 164 -34.98 -30.43 5.59
C GLU A 164 -35.69 -29.66 6.71
N ALA A 165 -36.92 -29.20 6.47
CA ALA A 165 -37.75 -28.55 7.48
C ALA A 165 -38.04 -29.49 8.67
N GLY A 166 -38.41 -30.74 8.40
CA GLY A 166 -38.64 -31.75 9.45
C GLY A 166 -37.39 -32.06 10.28
N ARG A 167 -36.20 -32.05 9.65
CA ARG A 167 -34.92 -32.21 10.38
C ARG A 167 -34.59 -30.99 11.24
N ALA A 168 -34.85 -29.79 10.75
CA ALA A 168 -34.64 -28.56 11.51
C ALA A 168 -35.61 -28.47 12.71
N GLU A 169 -36.86 -28.88 12.54
CA GLU A 169 -37.85 -28.91 13.61
C GLU A 169 -37.52 -29.96 14.68
N ALA A 170 -37.06 -31.15 14.28
CA ALA A 170 -36.57 -32.17 15.21
C ALA A 170 -35.35 -31.69 16.02
N GLN A 171 -34.43 -30.95 15.40
CA GLN A 171 -33.28 -30.34 16.09
C GLN A 171 -33.71 -29.24 17.07
N ALA A 172 -34.68 -28.40 16.70
CA ALA A 172 -35.21 -27.36 17.58
C ALA A 172 -35.93 -27.96 18.80
N GLN A 173 -36.72 -29.02 18.61
CA GLN A 173 -37.39 -29.73 19.69
C GLN A 173 -36.40 -30.44 20.63
N ALA A 174 -35.35 -31.05 20.08
CA ALA A 174 -34.27 -31.63 20.88
C ALA A 174 -33.57 -30.54 21.73
N ALA A 175 -33.25 -29.39 21.14
CA ALA A 175 -32.62 -28.26 21.84
C ALA A 175 -33.52 -27.67 22.95
N ALA A 176 -34.83 -27.59 22.72
CA ALA A 176 -35.79 -27.19 23.75
C ALA A 176 -35.85 -28.18 24.92
N GLY A 177 -35.83 -29.49 24.63
CA GLY A 177 -35.78 -30.53 25.66
C GLY A 177 -34.51 -30.50 26.52
N TYR A 178 -33.35 -30.18 25.93
CA TYR A 178 -32.11 -29.95 26.68
C TYR A 178 -32.19 -28.71 27.58
N ARG A 179 -32.83 -27.64 27.11
CA ARG A 179 -32.99 -26.39 27.87
C ARG A 179 -33.91 -26.57 29.09
N ASP A 180 -35.02 -27.30 28.95
CA ASP A 180 -35.92 -27.59 30.07
C ASP A 180 -35.30 -28.52 31.11
N ARG A 181 -34.45 -29.47 30.68
CA ARG A 181 -33.69 -30.32 31.59
C ARG A 181 -32.65 -29.53 32.38
N ALA A 182 -31.92 -28.64 31.71
CA ALA A 182 -30.94 -27.76 32.34
C ALA A 182 -31.58 -26.78 33.35
N LEU A 183 -32.80 -26.29 33.08
CA LEU A 183 -33.54 -25.43 34.00
C LEU A 183 -34.04 -26.17 35.26
N ARG A 184 -34.42 -27.45 35.13
CA ARG A 184 -34.75 -28.30 36.30
C ARG A 184 -33.52 -28.59 37.16
N GLU A 185 -32.40 -28.94 36.53
CA GLU A 185 -31.14 -29.22 37.26
C GLU A 185 -30.57 -27.96 37.94
N ALA A 186 -30.81 -26.77 37.38
CA ALA A 186 -30.45 -25.49 38.00
C ALA A 186 -31.36 -25.11 39.18
N GLY A 187 -32.61 -25.60 39.23
CA GLY A 187 -33.55 -25.35 40.32
C GLY A 187 -33.25 -26.12 41.62
N GLU A 188 -32.52 -27.24 41.54
CA GLU A 188 -32.21 -28.10 42.69
C GLU A 188 -30.87 -27.78 43.37
N ARG A 189 -30.02 -26.94 42.77
CA ARG A 189 -28.76 -26.48 43.38
C ARG A 189 -28.90 -25.04 43.85
N GLN A 190 -29.34 -24.88 45.10
CA GLN A 190 -29.22 -23.61 45.83
C GLN A 190 -27.93 -23.60 46.67
N PRO A 191 -26.88 -22.89 46.25
CA PRO A 191 -25.93 -22.29 47.18
C PRO A 191 -26.20 -20.79 47.32
N GLN A 192 -25.99 -20.33 48.54
CA GLN A 192 -26.29 -19.01 49.08
C GLN A 192 -25.66 -17.88 48.25
N THR A 193 -26.46 -16.84 48.03
CA THR A 193 -26.09 -15.55 47.43
C THR A 193 -25.20 -14.73 48.37
N PRO A 194 -24.03 -14.22 47.92
CA PRO A 194 -23.47 -12.97 48.42
C PRO A 194 -24.04 -11.79 47.62
N PRO A 195 -24.05 -10.56 48.17
CA PRO A 195 -24.80 -9.43 47.63
C PRO A 195 -24.22 -8.90 46.30
N PRO A 196 -25.03 -8.20 45.47
CA PRO A 196 -24.61 -7.75 44.15
C PRO A 196 -23.60 -6.60 44.24
N ARG A 197 -22.45 -6.79 43.59
CA ARG A 197 -21.59 -5.69 43.11
C ARG A 197 -22.24 -5.07 41.87
N PRO A 198 -22.19 -3.74 41.69
CA PRO A 198 -22.70 -3.09 40.49
C PRO A 198 -21.93 -3.56 39.25
N GLU A 199 -22.66 -3.98 38.23
CA GLU A 199 -22.13 -4.29 36.90
C GLU A 199 -21.55 -3.03 36.25
N VAL A 200 -20.25 -3.08 36.04
CA VAL A 200 -19.49 -2.15 35.22
C VAL A 200 -19.76 -2.51 33.76
N MET A 201 -20.29 -1.55 33.00
CA MET A 201 -20.43 -1.61 31.55
C MET A 201 -19.07 -1.87 30.87
N PRO A 202 -19.04 -2.52 29.69
CA PRO A 202 -17.79 -2.76 28.98
C PRO A 202 -17.09 -1.44 28.63
N ASN A 203 -15.92 -1.27 29.23
CA ASN A 203 -15.04 -0.12 29.08
C ASN A 203 -14.63 0.08 27.62
N LYS A 204 -15.01 1.25 27.10
CA LYS A 204 -14.18 2.13 26.25
C LYS A 204 -12.69 1.94 26.63
N PRO A 205 -11.74 1.79 25.68
CA PRO A 205 -10.34 1.72 26.05
C PRO A 205 -10.00 2.96 26.87
N ALA A 206 -9.57 2.70 28.10
CA ALA A 206 -9.10 3.70 29.04
C ALA A 206 -7.96 4.45 28.36
N GLY A 207 -8.17 5.76 28.16
CA GLY A 207 -7.06 6.66 27.97
C GLY A 207 -6.20 6.57 29.22
N ASP A 208 -4.95 6.18 29.04
CA ASP A 208 -3.92 6.44 30.04
C ASP A 208 -3.97 7.93 30.36
N GLY A 209 -4.51 8.24 31.54
CA GLY A 209 -4.56 9.56 32.16
C GLY A 209 -3.18 10.02 32.62
N SER A 210 -2.18 9.91 31.74
CA SER A 210 -1.00 10.74 31.88
C SER A 210 -1.42 12.16 31.51
N PRO A 211 -1.37 13.14 32.42
CA PRO A 211 -1.56 14.54 32.05
C PRO A 211 -0.60 14.85 30.88
N PRO A 212 -1.02 15.64 29.87
CA PRO A 212 -0.15 15.95 28.75
C PRO A 212 1.09 16.63 29.31
N THR A 213 2.22 15.92 29.28
CA THR A 213 3.53 16.53 29.45
C THR A 213 3.58 17.67 28.45
N ILE A 214 3.57 18.90 28.96
CA ILE A 214 3.53 20.11 28.15
C ILE A 214 4.83 20.13 27.34
N GLY A 215 4.70 19.85 26.04
CA GLY A 215 5.70 20.07 25.01
C GLY A 215 5.16 19.62 23.65
N PRO A 216 5.52 20.27 22.53
CA PRO A 216 5.91 21.67 22.34
C PRO A 216 4.67 22.57 22.14
N THR A 217 4.82 23.89 22.32
CA THR A 217 3.82 24.94 22.06
C THR A 217 3.43 25.10 20.59
N ALA A 218 3.99 24.27 19.70
CA ALA A 218 3.82 24.38 18.27
C ALA A 218 2.39 23.95 17.88
N THR A 219 1.74 24.77 17.07
CA THR A 219 0.41 24.50 16.52
C THR A 219 0.50 24.54 15.00
N PHE A 220 -0.32 23.75 14.33
CA PHE A 220 -0.57 23.93 12.92
C PHE A 220 -1.15 25.32 12.64
N GLY A 221 -0.93 25.79 11.41
CA GLY A 221 -1.46 27.05 10.91
C GLY A 221 -2.99 27.09 10.73
N PHE A 222 -3.74 26.14 11.27
CA PHE A 222 -5.18 26.01 11.09
C PHE A 222 -5.87 25.49 12.35
N ASP A 223 -7.16 25.77 12.48
CA ASP A 223 -8.05 25.19 13.50
C ASP A 223 -8.63 23.84 13.05
N ALA A 224 -9.31 23.13 13.95
CA ALA A 224 -9.89 21.81 13.64
C ALA A 224 -10.99 21.86 12.54
N PRO A 225 -11.90 22.85 12.51
CA PRO A 225 -12.86 22.99 11.41
C PRO A 225 -12.19 23.24 10.04
N SER A 226 -11.13 24.03 10.00
CA SER A 226 -10.36 24.31 8.78
C SER A 226 -9.59 23.08 8.31
N PHE A 227 -9.01 22.33 9.25
CA PHE A 227 -8.43 21.03 8.96
C PHE A 227 -9.45 20.09 8.32
N ARG A 228 -10.64 19.94 8.92
CA ARG A 228 -11.72 19.10 8.37
C ARG A 228 -12.01 19.45 6.92
N ARG A 229 -12.20 20.74 6.60
CA ARG A 229 -12.48 21.16 5.22
C ARG A 229 -11.38 20.78 4.24
N MET A 230 -10.11 20.99 4.61
CA MET A 230 -8.97 20.63 3.76
C MET A 230 -8.86 19.12 3.58
N TYR A 231 -9.15 18.35 4.63
CA TYR A 231 -9.06 16.91 4.59
C TYR A 231 -10.24 16.29 3.81
N ASP A 232 -11.47 16.77 4.00
CA ASP A 232 -12.65 16.35 3.21
C ASP A 232 -12.42 16.58 1.70
N MET A 233 -11.86 17.74 1.30
CA MET A 233 -11.51 17.95 -0.11
C MET A 233 -10.52 16.89 -0.60
N ARG A 234 -9.50 16.57 0.20
CA ARG A 234 -8.51 15.56 -0.19
C ARG A 234 -9.11 14.16 -0.28
N LEU A 235 -9.99 13.80 0.65
CA LEU A 235 -10.69 12.51 0.61
C LEU A 235 -11.48 12.36 -0.68
N ARG A 236 -12.21 13.39 -1.11
CA ARG A 236 -12.94 13.36 -2.39
C ARG A 236 -12.02 13.20 -3.59
N ASP A 237 -10.89 13.92 -3.61
CA ASP A 237 -9.90 13.81 -4.69
C ASP A 237 -9.31 12.39 -4.80
N ASP A 238 -9.11 11.73 -3.65
CA ASP A 238 -8.60 10.35 -3.58
C ASP A 238 -9.73 9.30 -3.83
N GLY A 239 -10.96 9.72 -4.12
CA GLY A 239 -12.11 8.83 -4.35
C GLY A 239 -12.69 8.20 -3.07
N ASP A 240 -12.31 8.75 -1.92
CA ASP A 240 -12.80 8.38 -0.61
C ASP A 240 -14.05 9.16 -0.20
N GLY A 241 -14.75 8.68 0.83
CA GLY A 241 -15.88 9.41 1.43
C GLY A 241 -15.43 10.47 2.43
N ASP A 242 -16.31 11.45 2.62
CA ASP A 242 -16.14 12.56 3.55
C ASP A 242 -16.16 12.10 5.02
N ILE A 243 -15.76 13.00 5.91
CA ILE A 243 -16.07 12.89 7.33
C ILE A 243 -17.57 13.12 7.54
N GLU A 244 -18.28 12.10 8.00
CA GLU A 244 -19.72 12.10 8.26
C GLU A 244 -20.07 13.07 9.39
N GLU A 245 -19.39 12.93 10.53
CA GLU A 245 -19.69 13.70 11.74
C GLU A 245 -18.42 14.03 12.51
N CYS A 246 -18.40 15.19 13.16
CA CYS A 246 -17.40 15.50 14.18
C CYS A 246 -18.07 16.11 15.42
N ALA A 247 -17.60 15.70 16.59
CA ALA A 247 -18.03 16.25 17.87
C ALA A 247 -16.82 16.82 18.62
N GLU A 248 -17.00 18.00 19.21
CA GLU A 248 -16.00 18.56 20.12
C GLU A 248 -16.17 17.97 21.52
N GLN A 249 -15.10 17.42 22.08
CA GLN A 249 -15.05 16.77 23.37
C GLN A 249 -13.74 17.15 24.08
N ASN A 250 -13.81 17.94 25.14
CA ASN A 250 -12.65 18.29 25.98
C ASN A 250 -11.44 18.80 25.16
N MET A 251 -11.64 19.79 24.28
CA MET A 251 -10.64 20.34 23.34
C MET A 251 -10.18 19.39 22.21
N ASN A 252 -10.77 18.20 22.11
CA ASN A 252 -10.57 17.29 20.98
C ASN A 252 -11.74 17.39 20.03
N TYR A 253 -11.45 17.51 18.74
CA TYR A 253 -12.43 17.41 17.67
C TYR A 253 -12.40 15.98 17.14
N VAL A 254 -13.32 15.13 17.61
CA VAL A 254 -13.37 13.70 17.28
C VAL A 254 -14.31 13.50 16.12
N CYS A 255 -13.82 12.90 15.05
CA CYS A 255 -14.50 12.75 13.77
C CYS A 255 -14.72 11.27 13.42
N ARG A 256 -15.88 10.97 12.86
CA ARG A 256 -16.26 9.67 12.29
C ARG A 256 -16.36 9.78 10.77
N PHE A 257 -15.76 8.82 10.07
CA PHE A 257 -15.80 8.75 8.61
C PHE A 257 -17.15 8.20 8.11
N ASP A 258 -17.54 8.60 6.90
CA ASP A 258 -18.60 7.89 6.19
C ASP A 258 -18.09 6.50 5.81
N ASP A 259 -18.80 5.47 6.26
CA ASP A 259 -18.47 4.07 6.00
C ASP A 259 -19.03 3.57 4.66
N ALA A 260 -19.82 4.35 3.92
CA ALA A 260 -20.36 3.93 2.62
C ALA A 260 -19.27 3.55 1.59
N PRO A 261 -18.18 4.31 1.39
CA PRO A 261 -17.06 3.89 0.56
C PRO A 261 -16.39 2.60 1.05
N PHE A 262 -16.21 2.46 2.38
CA PHE A 262 -15.65 1.24 2.96
C PHE A 262 -16.52 0.02 2.62
N ARG A 263 -17.84 0.12 2.82
CA ARG A 263 -18.80 -0.94 2.49
C ARG A 263 -18.78 -1.28 0.99
N LYS A 264 -18.70 -0.28 0.11
CA LYS A 264 -18.57 -0.50 -1.34
C LYS A 264 -17.29 -1.27 -1.68
N SER A 265 -16.16 -0.92 -1.07
CA SER A 265 -14.90 -1.63 -1.25
C SER A 265 -14.99 -3.08 -0.76
N VAL A 266 -15.58 -3.32 0.41
CA VAL A 266 -15.83 -4.68 0.93
C VAL A 266 -16.69 -5.48 -0.06
N GLU A 267 -17.76 -4.89 -0.59
CA GLU A 267 -18.63 -5.55 -1.55
C GLU A 267 -17.91 -5.89 -2.86
N ALA A 268 -17.08 -4.98 -3.37
CA ALA A 268 -16.26 -5.21 -4.56
C ALA A 268 -15.26 -6.36 -4.36
N PHE A 269 -14.56 -6.40 -3.22
CA PHE A 269 -13.64 -7.49 -2.91
C PHE A 269 -14.39 -8.82 -2.70
N ARG A 270 -15.60 -8.78 -2.12
CA ARG A 270 -16.45 -9.96 -1.96
C ARG A 270 -16.92 -10.51 -3.32
N LYS A 271 -17.28 -9.65 -4.28
CA LYS A 271 -17.63 -10.05 -5.66
C LYS A 271 -16.46 -10.77 -6.36
N LEU A 272 -15.23 -10.45 -5.99
CA LEU A 272 -14.01 -11.09 -6.49
C LEU A 272 -13.57 -12.32 -5.66
N ASP A 273 -14.35 -12.73 -4.65
CA ASP A 273 -14.02 -13.80 -3.67
C ASP A 273 -12.64 -13.60 -3.00
N LEU A 274 -12.23 -12.33 -2.82
CA LEU A 274 -10.95 -11.96 -2.19
C LEU A 274 -11.05 -11.82 -0.66
N VAL A 275 -12.27 -11.60 -0.14
CA VAL A 275 -12.55 -11.46 1.30
C VAL A 275 -13.86 -12.15 1.66
N ARG A 276 -13.95 -12.70 2.87
CA ARG A 276 -15.16 -13.34 3.43
C ARG A 276 -15.38 -12.87 4.86
N GLY A 277 -16.64 -12.84 5.30
CA GLY A 277 -17.03 -12.42 6.64
C GLY A 277 -17.69 -11.05 6.69
N SER A 278 -17.99 -10.61 7.93
CA SER A 278 -18.55 -9.29 8.22
C SER A 278 -17.43 -8.32 8.57
N PHE A 279 -17.45 -7.14 7.95
CA PHE A 279 -16.44 -6.11 8.15
C PHE A 279 -17.15 -4.84 8.62
N SER A 280 -16.59 -4.22 9.66
CA SER A 280 -16.99 -2.89 10.13
C SER A 280 -15.74 -2.03 10.17
N SER A 281 -15.88 -0.78 9.76
CA SER A 281 -14.81 0.19 9.80
C SER A 281 -14.47 0.51 11.25
N LYS A 282 -13.19 0.42 11.61
CA LYS A 282 -12.68 0.78 12.94
C LYS A 282 -11.82 2.05 12.89
N LEU A 283 -12.03 2.87 11.86
CA LEU A 283 -11.29 4.09 11.65
C LEU A 283 -11.83 5.22 12.52
N SER A 284 -10.94 5.94 13.18
CA SER A 284 -11.30 7.18 13.87
C SER A 284 -10.25 8.26 13.64
N LEU A 285 -10.71 9.50 13.68
CA LEU A 285 -9.88 10.69 13.56
C LEU A 285 -10.14 11.57 14.78
N SER A 286 -9.09 12.12 15.38
CA SER A 286 -9.21 13.16 16.38
C SER A 286 -8.21 14.28 16.13
N VAL A 287 -8.64 15.52 16.35
CA VAL A 287 -7.80 16.70 16.26
C VAL A 287 -7.78 17.36 17.62
N VAL A 288 -6.63 17.31 18.29
CA VAL A 288 -6.40 18.00 19.55
C VAL A 288 -6.14 19.47 19.23
N SER A 289 -6.85 20.36 19.92
CA SER A 289 -6.67 21.80 19.76
C SER A 289 -5.96 22.40 20.97
N GLN A 290 -5.09 23.36 20.72
CA GLN A 290 -4.44 24.19 21.73
C GLN A 290 -4.50 25.64 21.28
N ALA A 291 -4.96 26.53 22.16
CA ALA A 291 -5.18 27.95 21.85
C ALA A 291 -5.99 28.19 20.55
N GLY A 292 -7.02 27.36 20.32
CA GLY A 292 -7.90 27.45 19.15
C GLY A 292 -7.29 26.94 17.84
N ARG A 293 -6.09 26.35 17.86
CA ARG A 293 -5.43 25.79 16.67
C ARG A 293 -5.14 24.31 16.86
N ALA A 294 -5.09 23.55 15.77
CA ALA A 294 -4.74 22.14 15.84
C ALA A 294 -3.28 22.00 16.32
N SER A 295 -3.05 21.21 17.37
CA SER A 295 -1.70 20.88 17.87
C SER A 295 -1.32 19.43 17.63
N ARG A 296 -2.30 18.55 17.47
CA ARG A 296 -2.08 17.14 17.15
C ARG A 296 -3.24 16.57 16.35
N ILE A 297 -2.94 15.79 15.33
CA ILE A 297 -3.94 15.01 14.58
C ILE A 297 -3.63 13.53 14.82
N VAL A 298 -4.64 12.76 15.23
CA VAL A 298 -4.50 11.33 15.52
C VAL A 298 -5.48 10.55 14.68
N LEU A 299 -4.96 9.59 13.92
CA LEU A 299 -5.74 8.56 13.24
C LEU A 299 -5.55 7.24 14.00
N THR A 300 -6.66 6.56 14.28
CA THR A 300 -6.63 5.18 14.76
C THR A 300 -7.35 4.27 13.78
N GLY A 301 -6.90 3.02 13.72
CA GLY A 301 -7.47 1.99 12.88
C GLY A 301 -7.18 0.61 13.44
N ASP A 302 -7.44 -0.40 12.62
CA ASP A 302 -7.29 -1.80 13.00
C ASP A 302 -6.69 -2.56 11.80
N ARG A 303 -5.83 -3.55 12.08
CA ARG A 303 -5.20 -4.41 11.07
C ARG A 303 -5.58 -5.89 11.16
N ALA A 304 -6.58 -6.22 11.99
CA ALA A 304 -7.11 -7.56 12.15
C ALA A 304 -7.61 -8.15 10.83
N ASP A 305 -8.02 -7.29 9.91
CA ASP A 305 -8.43 -7.68 8.58
C ASP A 305 -7.86 -6.73 7.52
N PRO A 306 -7.68 -7.23 6.27
CA PRO A 306 -7.06 -6.44 5.21
C PRO A 306 -7.89 -5.22 4.81
N MET A 307 -9.21 -5.24 4.99
CA MET A 307 -10.06 -4.12 4.61
C MET A 307 -9.85 -2.93 5.54
N ASN A 308 -9.82 -3.17 6.85
CA ASN A 308 -9.51 -2.13 7.84
C ASN A 308 -8.07 -1.62 7.72
N LEU A 309 -7.11 -2.51 7.43
CA LEU A 309 -5.72 -2.11 7.18
C LEU A 309 -5.63 -1.17 5.96
N PHE A 310 -6.21 -1.56 4.82
CA PHE A 310 -6.17 -0.72 3.62
C PHE A 310 -6.92 0.60 3.81
N GLY A 311 -8.06 0.58 4.49
CA GLY A 311 -8.78 1.80 4.86
C GLY A 311 -7.90 2.73 5.70
N PHE A 312 -7.23 2.21 6.72
CA PHE A 312 -6.35 3.00 7.59
C PHE A 312 -5.18 3.60 6.84
N VAL A 313 -4.45 2.79 6.06
CA VAL A 313 -3.31 3.23 5.25
C VAL A 313 -3.75 4.30 4.25
N GLY A 314 -4.91 4.14 3.61
CA GLY A 314 -5.50 5.14 2.72
C GLY A 314 -5.72 6.48 3.41
N LYS A 315 -6.35 6.49 4.59
CA LYS A 315 -6.59 7.73 5.35
C LYS A 315 -5.30 8.41 5.79
N VAL A 316 -4.29 7.65 6.19
CA VAL A 316 -2.97 8.20 6.53
C VAL A 316 -2.31 8.81 5.28
N ALA A 317 -2.43 8.15 4.12
CA ALA A 317 -1.93 8.69 2.86
C ALA A 317 -2.58 10.04 2.52
N SER A 318 -3.91 10.11 2.56
CA SER A 318 -4.65 11.35 2.32
C SER A 318 -4.24 12.44 3.31
N LEU A 319 -4.01 12.09 4.59
CA LEU A 319 -3.59 13.07 5.60
C LEU A 319 -2.19 13.63 5.30
N ILE A 320 -1.23 12.77 4.94
CA ILE A 320 0.12 13.19 4.51
C ILE A 320 0.03 14.19 3.36
N LYS A 321 -0.84 13.92 2.40
CA LYS A 321 -1.07 14.78 1.22
C LYS A 321 -1.79 16.08 1.57
N THR A 322 -2.68 16.09 2.56
CA THR A 322 -3.32 17.30 3.09
C THR A 322 -2.31 18.21 3.79
N LEU A 323 -1.39 17.64 4.58
CA LEU A 323 -0.37 18.40 5.30
C LEU A 323 0.77 18.89 4.40
N GLU A 324 1.08 18.14 3.34
CA GLU A 324 2.06 18.52 2.32
C GLU A 324 1.49 18.44 0.91
N PRO A 325 0.77 19.50 0.48
CA PRO A 325 0.25 19.58 -0.89
C PRO A 325 1.38 19.50 -1.91
N GLY A 326 1.24 18.62 -2.89
CA GLY A 326 2.22 18.43 -3.97
C GLY A 326 3.28 17.36 -3.71
N ILE A 327 3.25 16.66 -2.58
CA ILE A 327 4.08 15.46 -2.39
C ILE A 327 3.80 14.44 -3.50
N ALA A 328 4.87 13.88 -4.08
CA ALA A 328 4.76 12.84 -5.11
C ALA A 328 4.19 11.53 -4.53
N GLU A 329 3.35 10.84 -5.29
CA GLU A 329 2.72 9.58 -4.86
C GLU A 329 3.74 8.52 -4.42
N ALA A 330 4.86 8.39 -5.14
CA ALA A 330 5.94 7.47 -4.77
C ALA A 330 6.52 7.80 -3.39
N ALA A 331 6.71 9.09 -3.08
CA ALA A 331 7.21 9.51 -1.77
C ALA A 331 6.18 9.23 -0.66
N VAL A 332 4.88 9.34 -0.94
CA VAL A 332 3.82 8.94 0.01
C VAL A 332 3.89 7.44 0.27
N GLN A 333 4.03 6.61 -0.76
CA GLN A 333 4.15 5.15 -0.61
C GLN A 333 5.40 4.75 0.21
N ASP A 334 6.54 5.37 -0.06
CA ASP A 334 7.78 5.15 0.70
C ASP A 334 7.61 5.57 2.18
N LEU A 335 6.94 6.69 2.44
CA LEU A 335 6.63 7.15 3.79
C LEU A 335 5.75 6.15 4.55
N LEU A 336 4.68 5.65 3.92
CA LEU A 336 3.76 4.70 4.55
C LEU A 336 4.44 3.37 4.88
N SER A 337 5.28 2.87 3.97
CA SER A 337 5.87 1.53 4.05
C SER A 337 7.22 1.51 4.82
N ALA A 338 8.21 2.27 4.35
CA ALA A 338 9.55 2.27 4.92
C ALA A 338 9.65 3.20 6.14
N GLY A 339 9.05 4.40 6.05
CA GLY A 339 9.07 5.38 7.13
C GLY A 339 8.26 4.91 8.33
N LEU A 340 6.93 4.85 8.15
CA LEU A 340 5.95 4.62 9.20
C LEU A 340 5.65 3.14 9.46
N GLY A 341 6.07 2.23 8.57
CA GLY A 341 5.95 0.79 8.78
C GLY A 341 4.53 0.24 8.72
N LEU A 342 3.57 0.97 8.13
CA LEU A 342 2.15 0.64 8.21
C LEU A 342 1.75 -0.58 7.39
N THR A 343 2.53 -0.93 6.37
CA THR A 343 2.28 -2.07 5.48
C THR A 343 3.13 -3.28 5.83
N ARG A 344 3.82 -3.28 6.98
CA ARG A 344 4.68 -4.38 7.42
C ARG A 344 3.86 -5.45 8.14
N GLY A 345 4.25 -6.70 7.94
CA GLY A 345 3.64 -7.86 8.59
C GLY A 345 4.26 -8.16 9.96
N ASP A 346 3.65 -9.11 10.67
CA ASP A 346 4.06 -9.55 12.01
C ASP A 346 5.49 -10.10 12.09
N ASP A 347 5.98 -10.67 10.99
CA ASP A 347 7.33 -11.22 10.91
C ASP A 347 8.42 -10.12 10.82
N ASP A 348 8.02 -8.85 10.66
CA ASP A 348 8.98 -7.75 10.63
C ASP A 348 9.47 -7.43 12.06
N PRO A 349 10.78 -7.46 12.32
CA PRO A 349 11.33 -7.27 13.66
C PRO A 349 11.11 -5.87 14.24
N THR A 350 10.64 -4.91 13.42
CA THR A 350 10.32 -3.56 13.85
C THR A 350 8.85 -3.37 14.25
N ILE A 351 8.00 -4.38 14.07
CA ILE A 351 6.62 -4.33 14.55
C ILE A 351 6.59 -4.28 16.09
N GLY A 352 5.67 -3.50 16.67
CA GLY A 352 5.62 -3.18 18.10
C GLY A 352 6.31 -1.87 18.48
N ALA A 353 7.35 -1.45 17.73
CA ALA A 353 8.04 -0.19 17.97
C ALA A 353 7.30 1.01 17.36
N GLU A 354 7.31 2.16 18.05
CA GLU A 354 6.83 3.41 17.45
C GLU A 354 7.83 3.90 16.39
N ARG A 355 7.34 4.14 15.18
CA ARG A 355 8.10 4.64 14.05
C ARG A 355 7.88 6.14 13.92
N THR A 356 8.96 6.90 13.92
CA THR A 356 8.92 8.37 13.80
C THR A 356 9.54 8.81 12.48
N VAL A 357 8.84 9.67 11.77
CA VAL A 357 9.33 10.38 10.59
C VAL A 357 9.25 11.87 10.85
N VAL A 358 10.37 12.56 10.72
CA VAL A 358 10.45 14.03 10.84
C VAL A 358 10.42 14.62 9.44
N ARG A 359 9.43 15.47 9.17
CA ARG A 359 9.26 16.17 7.90
C ARG A 359 9.47 17.67 8.08
N VAL A 360 9.35 18.40 6.98
CA VAL A 360 9.55 19.86 6.99
C VAL A 360 8.54 20.55 7.89
N ARG A 361 7.27 20.14 7.85
CA ARG A 361 6.16 20.81 8.54
C ARG A 361 5.65 20.08 9.77
N ASP A 362 5.87 18.77 9.84
CA ASP A 362 5.28 17.90 10.84
C ASP A 362 6.22 16.76 11.24
N VAL A 363 5.94 16.18 12.39
CA VAL A 363 6.49 14.92 12.86
C VAL A 363 5.36 13.91 12.90
N ALA A 364 5.50 12.84 12.11
CA ALA A 364 4.57 11.73 12.06
C ALA A 364 5.10 10.58 12.92
N ARG A 365 4.28 10.04 13.81
CA ARG A 365 4.60 8.87 14.65
C ARG A 365 3.53 7.83 14.52
N CYS A 366 3.88 6.63 14.10
CA CYS A 366 2.94 5.53 14.00
C CYS A 366 3.37 4.33 14.84
N LYS A 367 2.40 3.66 15.45
CA LYS A 367 2.59 2.43 16.21
C LYS A 367 1.61 1.37 15.72
N SER A 368 2.13 0.17 15.55
CA SER A 368 1.40 -1.06 15.28
C SER A 368 2.01 -2.15 16.17
N ALA A 369 1.19 -2.89 16.92
CA ALA A 369 1.64 -4.02 17.73
C ALA A 369 1.56 -5.33 16.92
N PRO A 370 2.29 -6.40 17.28
CA PRO A 370 2.08 -7.75 16.74
C PRO A 370 0.62 -8.20 16.92
N SER A 371 0.05 -8.93 15.96
CA SER A 371 -1.40 -9.21 15.93
C SER A 371 -1.82 -10.20 17.01
N THR A 372 -0.86 -10.96 17.54
CA THR A 372 -1.02 -11.80 18.72
C THR A 372 -1.18 -11.01 20.01
N GLU A 373 -0.78 -9.73 20.03
CA GLU A 373 -0.90 -8.83 21.18
C GLU A 373 -2.07 -7.85 21.02
N ASP A 374 -2.09 -7.10 19.92
CA ASP A 374 -3.13 -6.12 19.60
C ASP A 374 -3.15 -5.86 18.09
N THR A 375 -4.34 -5.60 17.55
CA THR A 375 -4.53 -5.24 16.13
C THR A 375 -4.77 -3.74 15.93
N ALA A 376 -4.84 -2.96 17.01
CA ALA A 376 -4.97 -1.52 16.92
C ALA A 376 -3.74 -0.87 16.28
N MET A 377 -4.00 0.08 15.39
CA MET A 377 -2.98 0.94 14.77
C MET A 377 -3.26 2.39 15.16
N THR A 378 -2.20 3.16 15.42
CA THR A 378 -2.32 4.59 15.73
C THR A 378 -1.23 5.37 15.02
N CYS A 379 -1.60 6.47 14.35
CA CYS A 379 -0.69 7.46 13.81
C CYS A 379 -1.00 8.85 14.37
N LYS A 380 0.03 9.55 14.83
CA LYS A 380 -0.02 10.89 15.40
C LYS A 380 0.81 11.84 14.53
N PHE A 381 0.27 13.00 14.24
CA PHE A 381 0.92 14.06 13.48
C PHE A 381 0.96 15.32 14.33
N GLU A 382 2.15 15.85 14.55
CA GLU A 382 2.41 17.03 15.37
C GLU A 382 3.19 18.04 14.53
N PRO A 383 2.93 19.36 14.66
CA PRO A 383 3.68 20.37 13.94
C PRO A 383 5.14 20.38 14.41
N ARG A 384 6.04 20.64 13.46
CA ARG A 384 7.45 20.85 13.81
C ARG A 384 7.61 22.23 14.45
N ALA A 385 8.26 22.26 15.61
CA ALA A 385 8.53 23.49 16.37
C ALA A 385 9.56 24.40 15.70
#